data_AF-A0A957FJA3-F1
#
_entry.id   AF-A0A957FJA3-F1
#
_cell.length_a   1.000
_cell.length_b   1.000
_cell.length_c   1.000
_cell.angle_alpha   90.00
_cell.angle_beta   90.00
_cell.angle_gamma   90.00
#
_symmetry.space_group_name_H-M   'P 1'
#
loop_
_entity.id
_entity.type
_entity.pdbx_description
1 polymer ?
#
loop_
_entity_poly.entity_id
_entity_poly.type
_entity_poly.pdbx_seq_one_letter_code
_entity_poly.pdbx_strand_id
1 'polypeptide(L)'
;APWVSHSMIGDGLWGLLRLDPMFPLLAMKDWSASSLMRNPYRAARALISEHAQVTPVELFSQLGPESILVLYQHNPPFWQPPQQIGTPLLWLAGMRDALLSEADERRSAAFYGADYVAIPGAGHNIMMEPTQAKTAAQVHEWLVAQGIR
;
A
#
# COMPACT_ATOMS: atom_id res chain seq x y z
N ALA A 1 5.19 9.87 -0.06
CA ALA A 1 4.73 9.60 1.31
C ALA A 1 5.01 8.14 1.63
N PRO A 2 5.38 7.81 2.87
CA PRO A 2 5.49 6.42 3.30
C PRO A 2 4.14 5.69 3.16
N TRP A 3 4.17 4.36 3.04
CA TRP A 3 2.97 3.52 2.99
C TRP A 3 2.07 3.68 4.23
N VAL A 4 2.68 4.02 5.37
CA VAL A 4 2.01 4.45 6.63
C VAL A 4 2.41 5.88 6.94
N SER A 5 1.51 6.76 7.40
CA SER A 5 1.81 8.19 7.52
C SER A 5 2.94 8.55 8.51
N HIS A 6 3.45 7.61 9.31
CA HIS A 6 4.40 7.90 10.41
C HIS A 6 5.81 7.35 10.15
N SER A 7 6.01 6.03 10.22
CA SER A 7 7.33 5.40 10.14
C SER A 7 7.27 4.07 9.39
N MET A 8 7.95 3.99 8.25
CA MET A 8 8.06 2.74 7.49
C MET A 8 8.77 1.65 8.29
N ILE A 9 9.77 2.02 9.10
CA ILE A 9 10.52 1.08 9.93
C ILE A 9 9.69 0.69 11.16
N GLY A 10 9.09 1.67 11.84
CA GLY A 10 8.34 1.44 13.08
C GLY A 10 7.08 0.61 12.84
N ASP A 11 6.31 0.97 11.83
CA ASP A 11 4.98 0.40 11.57
C ASP A 11 5.04 -0.75 10.55
N GLY A 12 5.94 -0.67 9.55
CA GLY A 12 5.97 -1.62 8.43
C GLY A 12 6.96 -2.79 8.57
N LEU A 13 8.05 -2.65 9.34
CA LEU A 13 9.15 -3.62 9.32
C LEU A 13 8.71 -5.03 9.75
N TRP A 14 7.85 -5.14 10.76
CA TRP A 14 7.39 -6.46 11.24
C TRP A 14 6.49 -7.16 10.23
N GLY A 15 5.61 -6.43 9.53
CA GLY A 15 4.80 -6.98 8.44
C GLY A 15 5.69 -7.50 7.31
N LEU A 16 6.68 -6.71 6.90
CA LEU A 16 7.65 -7.07 5.87
C LEU A 16 8.48 -8.31 6.25
N LEU A 17 8.94 -8.40 7.50
CA LEU A 17 9.69 -9.56 7.98
C LEU A 17 8.83 -10.84 8.05
N ARG A 18 7.54 -10.73 8.38
CA ARG A 18 6.60 -11.86 8.35
C ARG A 18 6.37 -12.35 6.92
N LEU A 19 6.31 -11.44 5.95
CA LEU A 19 6.19 -11.79 4.54
C LEU A 19 7.48 -12.42 4.00
N ASP A 20 8.62 -11.81 4.28
CA ASP A 20 9.92 -12.32 3.85
C ASP A 20 11.05 -11.91 4.79
N PRO A 21 11.55 -12.82 5.65
CA PRO A 21 12.61 -12.48 6.59
C PRO A 21 13.94 -12.15 5.89
N MET A 22 14.11 -12.59 4.64
CA MET A 22 15.30 -12.29 3.83
C MET A 22 15.24 -10.91 3.15
N PHE A 23 14.06 -10.26 3.12
CA PHE A 23 13.87 -9.04 2.37
C PHE A 23 14.86 -7.92 2.76
N PRO A 24 15.07 -7.57 4.05
CA PRO A 24 15.97 -6.46 4.38
C PRO A 24 17.40 -6.69 3.90
N LEU A 25 17.91 -7.93 3.98
CA LEU A 25 19.25 -8.27 3.52
C LEU A 25 19.38 -8.16 2.00
N LEU A 26 18.41 -8.69 1.26
CA LEU A 26 18.42 -8.64 -0.20
C LEU A 26 18.21 -7.21 -0.71
N ALA A 27 17.29 -6.47 -0.09
CA ALA A 27 16.99 -5.10 -0.47
C ALA A 27 18.18 -4.16 -0.24
N MET A 28 18.95 -4.36 0.84
CA MET A 28 20.17 -3.61 1.10
C MET A 28 21.31 -4.00 0.16
N LYS A 29 21.41 -5.28 -0.22
CA LYS A 29 22.43 -5.75 -1.16
C LYS A 29 22.23 -5.13 -2.54
N ASP A 30 21.00 -5.18 -3.05
CA ASP A 30 20.68 -4.81 -4.43
C ASP A 30 20.13 -3.37 -4.54
N TRP A 31 20.05 -2.65 -3.43
CA TRP A 31 19.43 -1.32 -3.31
C TRP A 31 18.00 -1.26 -3.89
N SER A 32 17.26 -2.38 -3.80
CA SER A 32 15.96 -2.54 -4.47
C SER A 32 14.90 -3.17 -3.57
N ALA A 33 13.74 -2.52 -3.51
CA ALA A 33 12.53 -3.05 -2.88
C ALA A 33 11.91 -4.21 -3.70
N SER A 34 12.24 -4.34 -4.99
CA SER A 34 11.78 -5.44 -5.84
C SER A 34 12.20 -6.83 -5.34
N SER A 35 13.19 -6.92 -4.47
CA SER A 35 13.61 -8.16 -3.83
C SER A 35 12.47 -8.84 -3.01
N LEU A 36 11.51 -8.06 -2.52
CA LEU A 36 10.29 -8.56 -1.88
C LEU A 36 9.42 -9.34 -2.87
N MET A 37 9.31 -8.82 -4.09
CA MET A 37 8.50 -9.34 -5.19
C MET A 37 9.30 -10.21 -6.16
N ARG A 38 10.40 -10.84 -5.74
CA ARG A 38 11.37 -11.54 -6.63
C ARG A 38 10.81 -12.66 -7.52
N ASN A 39 9.54 -13.06 -7.34
CA ASN A 39 8.86 -14.02 -8.20
C ASN A 39 7.33 -13.81 -8.14
N PRO A 40 6.57 -14.38 -9.10
CA PRO A 40 5.12 -14.27 -9.15
C PRO A 40 4.39 -14.62 -7.85
N TYR A 41 4.78 -15.70 -7.19
CA TYR A 41 4.14 -16.14 -5.95
C TYR A 41 4.30 -15.12 -4.82
N ARG A 42 5.50 -14.57 -4.66
CA ARG A 42 5.77 -13.55 -3.63
C ARG A 42 5.08 -12.23 -3.93
N ALA A 43 5.09 -11.83 -5.20
CA ALA A 43 4.34 -10.68 -5.68
C ALA A 43 2.85 -10.81 -5.34
N ALA A 44 2.24 -11.95 -5.70
CA ALA A 44 0.83 -12.17 -5.44
C ALA A 44 0.49 -12.15 -3.95
N ARG A 45 1.26 -12.88 -3.14
CA ARG A 45 1.05 -12.97 -1.69
C ARG A 45 1.15 -11.61 -0.98
N ALA A 46 1.93 -10.68 -1.52
CA ALA A 46 2.09 -9.36 -0.93
C ALA A 46 1.06 -8.35 -1.46
N LEU A 47 0.72 -8.41 -2.75
CA LEU A 47 0.01 -7.34 -3.43
C LEU A 47 -1.48 -7.60 -3.68
N ILE A 48 -1.92 -8.86 -3.72
CA ILE A 48 -3.29 -9.20 -4.10
C ILE A 48 -3.87 -10.31 -3.22
N SER A 49 -5.20 -10.39 -3.17
CA SER A 49 -5.90 -11.47 -2.51
C SER A 49 -5.90 -12.76 -3.34
N GLU A 50 -6.30 -13.87 -2.72
CA GLU A 50 -6.52 -15.15 -3.39
C GLU A 50 -7.63 -15.11 -4.47
N HIS A 51 -8.47 -14.08 -4.46
CA HIS A 51 -9.61 -13.92 -5.38
C HIS A 51 -9.38 -12.83 -6.43
N ALA A 52 -8.18 -12.27 -6.51
CA ALA A 52 -7.86 -11.22 -7.46
C ALA A 52 -8.16 -11.63 -8.91
N GLN A 53 -8.48 -10.64 -9.73
CA GLN A 53 -8.87 -10.84 -11.13
C GLN A 53 -7.66 -11.01 -12.06
N VAL A 54 -6.45 -10.84 -11.53
CA VAL A 54 -5.19 -11.03 -12.24
C VAL A 54 -4.44 -12.23 -11.68
N THR A 55 -3.78 -12.98 -12.55
CA THR A 55 -2.92 -14.07 -12.12
C THR A 55 -1.61 -13.55 -11.52
N PRO A 56 -0.91 -14.34 -10.69
CA PRO A 56 0.41 -13.99 -10.18
C PRO A 56 1.44 -13.65 -11.26
N VAL A 57 1.39 -14.34 -12.41
CA VAL A 57 2.31 -14.14 -13.53
C VAL A 57 2.01 -12.83 -14.25
N GLU A 58 0.73 -12.53 -14.51
CA GLU A 58 0.31 -11.27 -15.11
C GLU A 58 0.68 -10.09 -14.21
N LEU A 59 0.36 -10.17 -12.91
CA LEU A 59 0.77 -9.17 -11.92
C LEU A 59 2.28 -8.94 -11.99
N PHE A 60 3.08 -10.00 -11.88
CA PHE A 60 4.53 -9.91 -11.84
C PHE A 60 5.13 -9.33 -13.13
N SER A 61 4.54 -9.63 -14.29
CA SER A 61 4.97 -9.07 -15.57
C SER A 61 4.76 -7.56 -15.70
N GLN A 62 3.84 -7.00 -14.90
CA GLN A 62 3.52 -5.57 -14.88
C GLN A 62 4.36 -4.80 -13.84
N LEU A 63 5.09 -5.49 -12.96
CA LEU A 63 5.90 -4.84 -11.93
C LEU A 63 7.19 -4.26 -12.51
N GLY A 64 7.46 -2.99 -12.17
CA GLY A 64 8.74 -2.34 -12.42
C GLY A 64 9.72 -2.49 -11.25
N PRO A 65 11.00 -2.14 -11.45
CA PRO A 65 11.96 -2.04 -10.37
C PRO A 65 11.57 -0.91 -9.40
N GLU A 66 11.63 -1.18 -8.09
CA GLU A 66 11.39 -0.18 -7.04
C GLU A 66 12.65 0.00 -6.18
N SER A 67 12.99 1.26 -5.86
CA SER A 67 14.17 1.61 -5.07
C SER A 67 13.90 1.43 -3.58
N ILE A 68 14.86 0.82 -2.87
CA ILE A 68 14.77 0.69 -1.41
C ILE A 68 14.82 2.04 -0.69
N LEU A 69 15.38 3.07 -1.33
CA LEU A 69 15.46 4.43 -0.76
C LEU A 69 14.07 5.02 -0.50
N VAL A 70 13.07 4.70 -1.33
CA VAL A 70 11.69 5.20 -1.14
C VAL A 70 11.11 4.73 0.19
N LEU A 71 11.46 3.52 0.63
CA LEU A 71 11.03 2.96 1.91
C LEU A 71 11.80 3.55 3.10
N TYR A 72 13.07 3.92 2.92
CA TYR A 72 13.90 4.45 4.01
C TYR A 72 13.86 5.97 4.18
N GLN A 73 13.64 6.74 3.11
CA GLN A 73 13.70 8.21 3.17
C GLN A 73 12.60 8.84 4.03
N HIS A 74 11.51 8.11 4.28
CA HIS A 74 10.34 8.60 5.02
C HIS A 74 10.31 8.05 6.45
N ASN A 75 11.39 8.26 7.20
CA ASN A 75 11.48 7.83 8.60
C ASN A 75 12.00 8.98 9.50
N PRO A 76 11.53 9.06 10.76
CA PRO A 76 12.12 9.93 11.76
C PRO A 76 13.60 9.58 12.03
N PRO A 77 14.43 10.54 12.46
CA PRO A 77 14.11 11.95 12.70
C PRO A 77 14.18 12.83 11.45
N PHE A 78 14.65 12.29 10.32
CA PHE A 78 14.98 13.08 9.11
C PHE A 78 13.76 13.44 8.27
N TRP A 79 12.63 12.77 8.51
CA TRP A 79 11.38 13.04 7.84
C TRP A 79 10.22 13.00 8.83
N GLN A 80 9.21 13.84 8.60
CA GLN A 80 7.93 13.84 9.30
C GLN A 80 6.81 14.03 8.27
N PRO A 81 5.62 13.46 8.52
CA PRO A 81 4.49 13.69 7.65
C PRO A 81 4.12 15.17 7.59
N PRO A 82 3.68 15.66 6.41
CA PRO A 82 3.16 17.01 6.30
C PRO A 82 1.98 17.17 7.25
N GLN A 83 2.02 18.24 8.03
CA GLN A 83 0.96 18.66 8.92
C GLN A 83 0.12 19.73 8.20
N GLN A 84 -1.17 19.84 8.53
CA GLN A 84 -2.07 20.86 7.99
C GLN A 84 -2.36 20.72 6.48
N ILE A 85 -2.89 19.57 6.07
CA ILE A 85 -3.40 19.37 4.70
C ILE A 85 -4.79 20.02 4.58
N GLY A 86 -4.94 20.98 3.67
CA GLY A 86 -6.23 21.63 3.36
C GLY A 86 -7.00 20.98 2.21
N THR A 87 -6.36 20.09 1.46
CA THR A 87 -6.98 19.35 0.35
C THR A 87 -7.83 18.21 0.91
N PRO A 88 -9.09 18.03 0.47
CA PRO A 88 -9.88 16.84 0.80
C PRO A 88 -9.15 15.56 0.38
N LEU A 89 -9.19 14.54 1.23
CA LEU A 89 -8.51 13.26 0.99
C LEU A 89 -9.48 12.09 1.17
N LEU A 90 -9.38 11.12 0.26
CA LEU A 90 -10.00 9.81 0.36
C LEU A 90 -8.92 8.75 0.61
N TRP A 91 -9.10 7.94 1.65
CA TRP A 91 -8.25 6.81 1.96
C TRP A 91 -9.02 5.51 1.73
N LEU A 92 -8.57 4.70 0.78
CA LEU A 92 -9.11 3.37 0.49
C LEU A 92 -8.17 2.31 1.06
N ALA A 93 -8.71 1.42 1.88
CA ALA A 93 -7.92 0.42 2.62
C ALA A 93 -8.34 -1.01 2.25
N GLY A 94 -7.39 -1.82 1.81
CA GLY A 94 -7.62 -3.25 1.53
C GLY A 94 -7.64 -4.05 2.82
N MET A 95 -8.77 -4.65 3.21
CA MET A 95 -8.86 -5.37 4.49
C MET A 95 -8.03 -6.67 4.57
N ARG A 96 -7.50 -7.14 3.45
CA ARG A 96 -6.56 -8.27 3.34
C ARG A 96 -5.18 -7.82 2.84
N ASP A 97 -4.86 -6.53 2.96
CA ASP A 97 -3.51 -6.04 2.66
C ASP A 97 -2.49 -6.75 3.56
N ALA A 98 -1.47 -7.32 2.93
CA ALA A 98 -0.41 -8.07 3.60
C ALA A 98 0.79 -7.18 3.95
N LEU A 99 0.92 -6.02 3.33
CA LEU A 99 1.97 -5.02 3.54
C LEU A 99 1.59 -4.03 4.63
N LEU A 100 0.31 -3.62 4.67
CA LEU A 100 -0.22 -2.64 5.63
C LEU A 100 -1.37 -3.25 6.42
N SER A 101 -1.38 -3.05 7.73
CA SER A 101 -2.53 -3.44 8.53
C SER A 101 -3.64 -2.41 8.41
N GLU A 102 -4.90 -2.86 8.42
CA GLU A 102 -6.07 -1.98 8.42
C GLU A 102 -6.02 -0.93 9.54
N ALA A 103 -5.47 -1.29 10.70
CA ALA A 103 -5.31 -0.37 11.82
C ALA A 103 -4.30 0.75 11.54
N ASP A 104 -3.22 0.46 10.81
CA ASP A 104 -2.23 1.45 10.39
C ASP A 104 -2.77 2.38 9.31
N GLU A 105 -3.54 1.82 8.36
CA GLU A 105 -4.24 2.59 7.34
C GLU A 105 -5.29 3.52 7.94
N ARG A 106 -6.13 3.01 8.85
CA ARG A 106 -7.14 3.80 9.57
C ARG A 106 -6.51 4.91 10.41
N ARG A 107 -5.41 4.60 11.11
CA ARG A 107 -4.63 5.61 11.86
C ARG A 107 -4.10 6.69 10.92
N SER A 108 -3.62 6.31 9.74
CA SER A 108 -3.09 7.24 8.74
C SER A 108 -4.19 8.13 8.16
N ALA A 109 -5.35 7.58 7.84
CA ALA A 109 -6.52 8.34 7.40
C ALA A 109 -6.97 9.34 8.46
N ALA A 110 -7.06 8.92 9.73
CA ALA A 110 -7.42 9.80 10.84
C ALA A 110 -6.40 10.92 11.05
N PHE A 111 -5.10 10.63 10.92
CA PHE A 111 -4.03 11.63 11.03
C PHE A 111 -4.20 12.76 10.00
N TYR A 112 -4.60 12.41 8.78
CA TYR A 112 -4.82 13.39 7.71
C TYR A 112 -6.24 13.97 7.66
N GLY A 113 -7.15 13.51 8.51
CA GLY A 113 -8.57 13.87 8.42
C GLY A 113 -9.23 13.40 7.12
N ALA A 114 -8.74 12.31 6.53
CA ALA A 114 -9.25 11.76 5.28
C ALA A 114 -10.56 11.00 5.49
N ASP A 115 -11.44 11.03 4.48
CA ASP A 115 -12.57 10.12 4.39
C ASP A 115 -12.04 8.68 4.24
N TYR A 116 -12.43 7.79 5.14
CA TYR A 116 -11.88 6.44 5.18
C TYR A 116 -12.89 5.40 4.69
N VAL A 117 -12.47 4.56 3.75
CA VAL A 117 -13.28 3.44 3.25
C VAL A 117 -12.46 2.15 3.33
N ALA A 118 -12.94 1.21 4.14
CA ALA A 118 -12.44 -0.16 4.15
C ALA A 118 -13.08 -0.95 3.00
N ILE A 119 -12.27 -1.72 2.27
CA ILE A 119 -12.67 -2.56 1.15
C ILE A 119 -12.54 -4.04 1.58
N PRO A 120 -13.65 -4.70 1.96
CA PRO A 120 -13.61 -6.07 2.43
C PRO A 120 -13.07 -7.03 1.37
N GLY A 121 -12.19 -7.93 1.79
CA GLY A 121 -11.64 -8.99 0.92
C GLY A 121 -10.55 -8.54 -0.06
N ALA A 122 -10.28 -7.24 -0.20
CA ALA A 122 -9.26 -6.71 -1.08
C ALA A 122 -7.86 -6.76 -0.44
N GLY A 123 -6.84 -7.13 -1.22
CA GLY A 123 -5.42 -6.97 -0.87
C GLY A 123 -4.93 -5.55 -1.13
N HIS A 124 -3.61 -5.39 -1.23
CA HIS A 124 -2.95 -4.09 -1.40
C HIS A 124 -3.36 -3.37 -2.70
N ASN A 125 -3.34 -4.09 -3.82
CA ASN A 125 -3.72 -3.57 -5.13
C ASN A 125 -5.24 -3.67 -5.32
N ILE A 126 -6.00 -2.84 -4.61
CA ILE A 126 -7.47 -2.85 -4.59
C ILE A 126 -8.14 -2.78 -5.98
N MET A 127 -7.45 -2.25 -6.99
CA MET A 127 -7.92 -2.16 -8.37
C MET A 127 -7.71 -3.44 -9.20
N MET A 128 -7.05 -4.45 -8.63
CA MET A 128 -6.88 -5.78 -9.22
C MET A 128 -7.82 -6.82 -8.57
N GLU A 129 -8.63 -6.37 -7.61
CA GLU A 129 -9.51 -7.22 -6.81
C GLU A 129 -10.92 -7.33 -7.42
N PRO A 130 -11.74 -8.33 -7.04
CA PRO A 130 -13.13 -8.44 -7.51
C PRO A 130 -13.97 -7.19 -7.25
N THR A 131 -13.61 -6.42 -6.22
CA THR A 131 -14.29 -5.18 -5.84
C THR A 131 -13.94 -4.00 -6.74
N GLN A 132 -13.01 -4.12 -7.70
CA GLN A 132 -12.45 -3.00 -8.46
C GLN A 132 -13.51 -2.06 -9.06
N ALA A 133 -14.60 -2.58 -9.62
CA ALA A 133 -15.64 -1.76 -10.24
C ALA A 133 -16.41 -0.93 -9.19
N LYS A 134 -16.67 -1.53 -8.03
CA LYS A 134 -17.29 -0.84 -6.90
C LYS A 134 -16.34 0.21 -6.32
N THR A 135 -15.07 -0.14 -6.15
CA THR A 135 -14.02 0.77 -5.68
C THR A 135 -13.91 1.98 -6.61
N ALA A 136 -13.88 1.77 -7.93
CA ALA A 136 -13.85 2.85 -8.92
C ALA A 136 -15.10 3.75 -8.85
N ALA A 137 -16.28 3.16 -8.72
CA ALA A 137 -17.53 3.91 -8.54
C ALA A 137 -17.49 4.77 -7.27
N GLN A 138 -16.99 4.24 -6.15
CA GLN A 138 -16.83 5.00 -4.91
C GLN A 138 -15.85 6.17 -5.05
N VAL A 139 -14.72 5.97 -5.74
CA VAL A 139 -13.80 7.07 -6.05
C VAL A 139 -14.49 8.14 -6.89
N HIS A 140 -15.22 7.73 -7.92
CA HIS A 140 -15.93 8.66 -8.80
C HIS A 140 -16.99 9.47 -8.03
N GLU A 141 -17.84 8.80 -7.25
CA GLU A 141 -18.86 9.44 -6.42
C GLU A 141 -18.24 10.42 -5.42
N TRP A 142 -17.12 10.03 -4.80
CA TRP A 142 -16.39 10.91 -3.89
C TRP A 142 -15.85 12.15 -4.60
N LEU A 143 -15.22 11.99 -5.77
CA LEU A 143 -14.72 13.11 -6.58
C LEU A 143 -15.85 14.07 -6.98
N VAL A 144 -16.99 13.53 -7.43
CA VAL A 144 -18.17 14.33 -7.78
C VAL A 144 -18.69 15.12 -6.56
N ALA A 145 -18.70 14.52 -5.37
CA ALA A 145 -19.05 15.19 -4.12
C ALA A 145 -18.07 16.31 -3.76
N GLN A 146 -16.80 16.23 -4.17
CA GLN A 146 -15.82 17.31 -4.07
C GLN A 146 -15.94 18.35 -5.20
N GLY A 147 -16.87 18.18 -6.14
CA GLY A 147 -17.04 19.08 -7.30
C GLY A 147 -16.06 18.84 -8.45
N ILE A 148 -15.35 17.70 -8.45
CA ILE A 148 -14.40 17.30 -9.50
C ILE A 148 -15.13 16.37 -10.48
N ARG A 149 -15.07 16.67 -11.79
CA ARG A 149 -15.79 15.95 -12.86
C ARG A 149 -14.84 15.48 -13.94
#